data_AF-K1SES0-F1
#
_entry.id   AF-K1SES0-F1
#
_cell.length_a   1.000
_cell.length_b   1.000
_cell.length_c   1.000
_cell.angle_alpha   90.00
_cell.angle_beta   90.00
_cell.angle_gamma   90.00
#
_symmetry.space_group_name_H-M   'P 1'
#
loop_
_entity.id
_entity.type
_entity.pdbx_description
1 polymer ?
#
loop_
_entity_poly.entity_id
_entity_poly.type
_entity_poly.pdbx_seq_one_letter_code
_entity_poly.pdbx_strand_id
1 'polypeptide(L)'
;MREFGISPIIISLLIDGMLKVLLWVVAVMLPPMAIFFPLFAILEDWGILPRFAFNLDRPFEKCNACGKQALTTCMGLGCNAVGVTGARIIDSPRERSIAIITNSLTPCNGRFPF
;
A
#
# COMPACT_ATOMS: atom_id res chain seq x y z
N MET A 1 10.36 -27.51 29.79
CA MET A 1 11.11 -26.85 28.69
C MET A 1 12.57 -26.52 29.04
N ARG A 2 13.24 -27.28 29.92
CA ARG A 2 14.69 -27.18 30.20
C ARG A 2 15.51 -28.36 29.63
N GLU A 3 14.89 -29.18 28.78
CA GLU A 3 15.50 -30.45 28.32
C GLU A 3 16.30 -30.33 27.02
N PHE A 4 16.24 -29.20 26.30
CA PHE A 4 16.93 -29.06 25.02
C PHE A 4 18.33 -28.41 25.08
N GLY A 5 18.83 -28.00 26.25
CA GLY A 5 20.15 -27.33 26.35
C GLY A 5 20.26 -26.01 25.57
N ILE A 6 19.14 -25.50 25.03
CA ILE A 6 19.06 -24.25 24.29
C ILE A 6 19.04 -23.10 25.29
N SER A 7 19.89 -22.10 25.07
CA SER A 7 19.96 -20.90 25.90
C SER A 7 18.57 -20.26 26.03
N PRO A 8 18.12 -19.88 27.24
CA PRO A 8 16.80 -19.27 27.46
C PRO A 8 16.61 -17.99 26.62
N ILE A 9 17.71 -17.32 26.29
CA ILE A 9 17.74 -16.13 25.43
C ILE A 9 17.22 -16.44 24.02
N ILE A 10 17.56 -17.60 23.46
CA ILE A 10 17.15 -17.99 22.09
C ILE A 10 15.65 -18.26 22.06
N ILE A 11 15.11 -18.91 23.11
CA ILE A 11 13.68 -19.20 23.23
C ILE A 11 12.88 -17.91 23.37
N SER A 12 13.33 -16.99 24.24
CA SER A 12 12.69 -15.68 24.40
C SER A 12 12.77 -14.84 23.12
N LEU A 13 13.91 -14.83 22.42
CA LEU A 13 14.05 -14.12 21.16
C LEU A 13 13.12 -14.67 20.07
N LEU A 14 13.03 -16.01 19.94
CA LEU A 14 12.18 -16.62 18.92
C LEU A 14 10.70 -16.47 19.24
N ILE A 15 10.29 -16.82 20.46
CA ILE A 15 8.87 -16.82 20.82
C ILE A 15 8.39 -15.39 21.02
N ASP A 16 9.01 -14.62 21.90
CA ASP A 16 8.54 -13.25 22.17
C ASP A 16 8.83 -12.32 21.00
N GLY A 17 9.97 -12.47 20.33
CA GLY A 17 10.32 -11.64 19.18
C GLY A 17 9.40 -11.90 17.99
N MET A 18 9.30 -13.15 17.52
CA MET A 18 8.46 -13.45 16.34
C MET A 18 6.99 -13.24 16.62
N LEU A 19 6.48 -13.66 17.78
CA LEU A 19 5.07 -13.51 18.10
C LEU A 19 4.68 -12.03 18.23
N LYS A 20 5.49 -11.20 18.91
CA LYS A 20 5.21 -9.76 19.01
C LYS A 20 5.25 -9.07 17.66
N VAL A 21 6.27 -9.37 16.83
CA VAL A 21 6.37 -8.79 15.49
C VAL A 21 5.18 -9.19 14.63
N LEU A 22 4.81 -10.49 14.63
CA LEU A 22 3.67 -10.98 13.86
C LEU A 22 2.36 -10.33 14.31
N LEU A 23 2.10 -10.32 15.62
CA LEU A 23 0.88 -9.71 16.17
C LEU A 23 0.83 -8.22 15.87
N TRP A 24 1.95 -7.51 15.94
CA TRP A 24 2.01 -6.08 15.65
C TRP A 24 1.74 -5.78 14.17
N VAL A 25 2.37 -6.54 13.26
CA VAL A 25 2.12 -6.41 11.82
C VAL A 25 0.66 -6.69 11.50
N VAL A 26 0.07 -7.75 12.06
CA VAL A 26 -1.34 -8.08 11.83
C VAL A 26 -2.25 -7.00 12.42
N ALA A 27 -2.00 -6.55 13.64
CA ALA A 27 -2.83 -5.54 14.30
C ALA A 27 -2.80 -4.18 13.59
N VAL A 28 -1.66 -3.79 13.01
CA VAL A 28 -1.51 -2.48 12.37
C VAL A 28 -1.88 -2.53 10.88
N MET A 29 -1.50 -3.58 10.14
CA MET A 29 -1.73 -3.65 8.69
C MET A 29 -3.11 -4.18 8.31
N LEU A 30 -3.66 -5.14 9.07
CA LEU A 30 -4.89 -5.82 8.66
C LEU A 30 -6.13 -4.92 8.71
N PRO A 31 -6.38 -4.12 9.78
CA PRO A 31 -7.59 -3.28 9.85
C PRO A 31 -7.72 -2.27 8.71
N PRO A 32 -6.70 -1.45 8.37
CA PRO A 32 -6.84 -0.49 7.28
C PRO A 32 -7.01 -1.19 5.94
N MET A 33 -6.30 -2.30 5.66
CA MET A 33 -6.47 -3.03 4.40
C MET A 33 -7.88 -3.65 4.28
N ALA A 34 -8.39 -4.22 5.37
CA ALA A 34 -9.71 -4.84 5.42
C ALA A 34 -10.86 -3.83 5.22
N ILE A 35 -10.66 -2.56 5.59
CA ILE A 35 -11.66 -1.51 5.41
C ILE A 35 -11.48 -0.81 4.06
N PHE A 36 -10.24 -0.48 3.70
CA PHE A 36 -9.92 0.37 2.56
C PHE A 36 -10.17 -0.33 1.22
N PHE A 37 -9.81 -1.61 1.07
CA PHE A 37 -9.99 -2.29 -0.21
C PHE A 37 -11.45 -2.58 -0.56
N PRO A 38 -12.31 -3.08 0.34
CA PRO A 38 -13.73 -3.24 0.02
C PRO A 38 -14.40 -1.90 -0.30
N LEU A 39 -14.03 -0.83 0.41
CA LEU A 39 -14.53 0.51 0.10
C LEU A 39 -14.11 0.94 -1.32
N PHE A 40 -12.84 0.78 -1.67
CA PHE A 40 -12.35 1.09 -3.03
C PHE A 40 -13.06 0.26 -4.10
N ALA A 41 -13.30 -1.03 -3.85
CA ALA A 41 -14.04 -1.88 -4.78
C ALA A 41 -15.47 -1.38 -4.99
N ILE A 42 -16.19 -0.99 -3.93
CA ILE A 42 -17.53 -0.41 -4.04
C ILE A 42 -17.51 0.91 -4.83
N LEU A 43 -16.55 1.79 -4.58
CA LEU A 43 -16.44 3.05 -5.32
C LEU A 43 -16.06 2.82 -6.80
N GLU A 44 -15.29 1.78 -7.09
CA GLU A 44 -14.96 1.35 -8.45
C GLU A 44 -16.22 0.85 -9.18
N ASP A 45 -17.00 -0.02 -8.53
CA ASP A 45 -18.27 -0.54 -9.05
C ASP A 45 -19.29 0.57 -9.31
N TRP A 46 -19.31 1.63 -8.50
CA TRP A 46 -20.15 2.82 -8.72
C TRP A 46 -19.64 3.74 -9.83
N GLY A 47 -18.47 3.45 -10.41
CA GLY A 47 -17.85 4.28 -11.45
C GLY A 47 -17.37 5.65 -10.93
N ILE A 48 -17.26 5.82 -9.61
CA ILE A 48 -16.82 7.07 -8.98
C ILE A 48 -15.33 7.29 -9.23
N LEU A 49 -14.52 6.22 -9.15
CA LEU A 49 -13.06 6.27 -9.38
C LEU A 49 -12.70 6.81 -10.77
N PRO A 50 -13.24 6.29 -11.89
CA PRO A 50 -13.02 6.85 -13.23
C PRO A 50 -13.39 8.33 -13.34
N ARG A 51 -14.49 8.74 -12.70
CA ARG A 51 -14.95 10.14 -12.72
C ARG A 51 -14.02 11.07 -11.96
N PHE A 52 -13.46 10.62 -10.84
CA PHE A 52 -12.40 11.35 -10.14
C PHE A 52 -11.13 11.45 -10.98
N ALA A 53 -10.67 10.35 -11.59
CA ALA A 53 -9.48 10.36 -12.44
C ALA A 53 -9.61 11.37 -13.59
N PHE A 54 -10.77 11.46 -14.24
CA PHE A 54 -11.02 12.44 -15.29
C PHE A 54 -10.98 13.89 -14.79
N ASN A 55 -11.53 14.17 -13.59
CA ASN A 55 -11.46 15.50 -13.01
C ASN A 55 -10.03 15.92 -12.61
N LEU A 56 -9.20 14.95 -12.20
CA LEU A 56 -7.79 15.16 -11.88
C LEU A 56 -6.85 15.09 -13.09
N ASP A 57 -7.37 14.91 -14.31
CA ASP A 57 -6.52 14.81 -15.49
C ASP A 57 -5.78 16.12 -15.78
N ARG A 58 -6.49 17.25 -15.79
CA ARG A 58 -5.90 18.59 -16.02
C ARG A 58 -4.73 18.95 -15.09
N PRO A 59 -4.79 18.75 -13.75
CA PRO A 59 -3.64 19.04 -12.89
C PRO A 59 -2.48 18.06 -13.09
N PHE A 60 -2.75 16.78 -13.38
CA PHE A 60 -1.69 15.79 -13.62
C PHE A 60 -1.01 15.99 -14.97
N GLU A 61 -1.76 16.43 -15.99
CA GLU A 61 -1.23 16.75 -17.32
C GLU A 61 -0.14 17.83 -17.25
N LYS A 62 -0.31 18.84 -16.38
CA LYS A 62 0.72 19.88 -16.14
C LYS A 62 2.05 19.31 -15.65
N CYS A 63 2.02 18.17 -14.98
CA CYS A 63 3.20 17.47 -14.47
C CYS A 63 3.69 16.37 -15.42
N ASN A 64 3.19 16.31 -16.66
CA ASN A 64 3.45 15.22 -17.62
C ASN A 64 3.02 13.84 -17.10
N ALA A 65 1.90 13.78 -16.39
CA ALA A 65 1.33 12.58 -15.81
C ALA A 65 -0.15 12.41 -16.19
N CYS A 66 -0.70 11.20 -15.97
CA CYS A 66 -2.10 10.87 -16.25
C CYS A 66 -2.98 11.06 -15.01
N GLY A 67 -4.23 11.53 -15.16
CA GLY A 67 -5.19 11.61 -14.05
C GLY A 67 -5.45 10.27 -13.35
N LYS A 68 -5.26 9.14 -14.05
CA LYS A 68 -5.30 7.78 -13.46
C LYS A 68 -4.23 7.56 -12.40
N GLN A 69 -3.11 8.29 -12.45
CA GLN A 69 -2.06 8.23 -11.44
C GLN A 69 -2.56 8.62 -10.05
N ALA A 70 -3.50 9.57 -9.96
CA ALA A 70 -4.10 9.97 -8.68
C ALA A 70 -4.71 8.79 -7.92
N LEU A 71 -5.41 7.90 -8.62
CA LEU A 71 -5.99 6.69 -8.04
C LEU A 71 -4.91 5.78 -7.48
N THR A 72 -3.87 5.53 -8.28
CA THR A 72 -2.76 4.64 -7.89
C THR A 72 -1.98 5.19 -6.69
N THR A 73 -1.83 6.52 -6.59
CA THR A 73 -1.13 7.17 -5.48
C THR A 73 -1.98 7.18 -4.21
N CYS A 74 -3.30 7.37 -4.30
CA CYS A 74 -4.21 7.17 -3.17
C CYS A 74 -4.12 5.73 -2.63
N MET A 75 -4.07 4.72 -3.51
CA MET A 75 -3.87 3.33 -3.09
C MET A 75 -2.47 3.08 -2.51
N GLY A 76 -1.44 3.77 -3.03
CA GLY A 76 -0.06 3.71 -2.55
C GLY A 76 0.10 4.20 -1.10
N LEU A 77 -0.59 5.28 -0.72
CA LEU A 77 -0.66 5.74 0.68
C LEU A 77 -1.15 4.64 1.62
N GLY A 78 -2.08 3.81 1.15
CA GLY A 78 -2.49 2.58 1.79
C GLY A 78 -1.31 1.60 1.85
N CYS A 79 -0.99 1.00 0.70
CA CYS A 79 0.09 0.06 0.53
C CYS A 79 0.82 0.33 -0.79
N ASN A 80 2.12 0.60 -0.73
CA ASN A 80 2.94 0.83 -1.92
C ASN A 80 2.89 -0.36 -2.89
N ALA A 81 2.81 -1.60 -2.40
CA ALA A 81 2.70 -2.77 -3.27
C ALA A 81 1.45 -2.68 -4.14
N VAL A 82 0.30 -2.30 -3.56
CA VAL A 82 -0.95 -2.18 -4.31
C VAL A 82 -0.94 -0.98 -5.25
N GLY A 83 -0.39 0.16 -4.83
CA GLY A 83 -0.21 1.34 -5.69
C GLY A 83 0.68 1.05 -6.91
N VAL A 84 1.77 0.28 -6.73
CA VAL A 84 2.67 -0.13 -7.82
C VAL A 84 1.99 -1.12 -8.76
N THR A 85 1.30 -2.15 -8.22
CA THR A 85 0.57 -3.10 -9.08
C THR A 85 -0.62 -2.43 -9.80
N GLY A 86 -1.25 -1.45 -9.17
CA GLY A 86 -2.37 -0.68 -9.71
C GLY A 86 -1.96 0.25 -10.86
N ALA A 87 -0.69 0.62 -10.98
CA ALA A 87 -0.18 1.43 -12.10
C ALA A 87 -0.43 0.79 -13.49
N ARG A 88 -0.78 -0.50 -13.54
CA ARG A 88 -1.19 -1.19 -14.76
C ARG A 88 -2.39 -0.56 -15.50
N ILE A 89 -3.21 0.23 -14.82
CA ILE A 89 -4.36 0.93 -15.43
C ILE A 89 -3.92 2.08 -16.36
N ILE A 90 -2.67 2.54 -16.26
CA ILE A 90 -2.11 3.62 -17.08
C ILE A 90 -1.60 3.02 -18.39
N ASP A 91 -2.08 3.49 -19.54
CA ASP A 91 -1.77 2.89 -20.84
C ASP A 91 -0.37 3.28 -21.34
N SER A 92 0.02 4.54 -21.13
CA SER A 92 1.31 5.02 -21.61
C SER A 92 2.44 4.45 -20.74
N PRO A 93 3.50 3.88 -21.35
CA PRO A 93 4.59 3.28 -20.60
C PRO A 93 5.37 4.32 -19.79
N ARG A 94 5.53 5.54 -20.34
CA ARG A 94 6.21 6.65 -19.66
C ARG A 94 5.49 7.08 -18.38
N GLU A 95 4.18 7.35 -18.44
CA GLU A 95 3.43 7.79 -17.27
C GLU A 95 3.26 6.65 -16.27
N ARG A 96 3.16 5.40 -16.75
CA ARG A 96 3.18 4.21 -15.88
C ARG A 96 4.48 4.13 -15.08
N SER A 97 5.64 4.33 -15.71
CA SER A 97 6.92 4.34 -15.01
C SER A 97 7.00 5.46 -13.97
N ILE A 98 6.51 6.67 -14.31
CA ILE A 98 6.43 7.79 -13.37
C ILE A 98 5.57 7.39 -12.16
N ALA A 99 4.36 6.85 -12.38
CA ALA A 99 3.48 6.42 -11.31
C ALA A 99 4.09 5.33 -10.41
N ILE A 100 4.80 4.35 -10.98
CA ILE A 100 5.49 3.29 -10.20
C ILE A 100 6.57 3.90 -9.30
N ILE A 101 7.39 4.80 -9.85
CA ILE A 101 8.46 5.48 -9.09
C ILE A 101 7.84 6.36 -8.00
N THR A 102 6.83 7.17 -8.33
CA THR A 102 6.13 8.02 -7.37
C THR A 102 5.54 7.19 -6.24
N ASN A 103 4.81 6.10 -6.55
CA ASN A 103 4.22 5.24 -5.52
C ASN A 103 5.26 4.54 -4.65
N SER A 104 6.45 4.23 -5.18
CA SER A 104 7.53 3.64 -4.37
C SER A 104 8.11 4.62 -3.35
N LEU A 105 8.07 5.92 -3.66
CA LEU A 105 8.56 7.00 -2.80
C LEU A 105 7.48 7.54 -1.84
N THR A 106 6.21 7.31 -2.15
CA THR A 106 5.08 7.66 -1.28
C THR A 106 5.19 6.94 0.07
N PRO A 107 4.92 7.63 1.20
CA PRO A 107 4.79 6.96 2.49
C PRO A 107 3.57 6.05 2.50
N CYS A 108 3.77 4.75 2.75
CA CYS A 108 2.68 3.81 2.99
C CYS A 108 2.43 3.63 4.49
N ASN A 109 1.33 2.97 4.86
CA ASN A 109 1.04 2.64 6.27
C ASN A 109 2.23 1.97 6.99
N GLY A 110 3.01 1.13 6.29
CA GLY A 110 4.18 0.46 6.87
C GLY A 110 5.43 1.33 7.02
N ARG A 111 5.44 2.54 6.42
CA ARG A 111 6.58 3.47 6.43
C ARG A 111 6.26 4.79 7.13
N PHE A 112 5.01 4.98 7.55
CA PHE A 112 4.59 6.17 8.29
C PHE A 112 5.29 6.21 9.66
N PRO A 113 5.83 7.36 10.10
CA PRO A 113 6.46 7.49 11.41
C PRO A 113 5.37 7.62 12.49
N PHE A 114 4.91 6.48 13.01
CA PHE A 114 4.15 6.39 14.26
C PHE A 114 4.92 5.54 15.26
#